data_AF-A0A821NGD8-F1
#
_entry.id   AF-A0A821NGD8-F1
#
_cell.length_a   1.000
_cell.length_b   1.000
_cell.length_c   1.000
_cell.angle_alpha   90.00
_cell.angle_beta   90.00
_cell.angle_gamma   90.00
#
_symmetry.space_group_name_H-M   'P 1'
#
loop_
_entity.id
_entity.type
_entity.pdbx_description
1 polymer ?
#
loop_
_entity_poly.entity_id
_entity_poly.type
_entity_poly.pdbx_seq_one_letter_code
_entity_poly.pdbx_strand_id
1 'polypeptide(L)' 'MKLFIVYILLLTAASIHSIYSRQYVIGCYFTNWSQYRQGLGHFSPSHIDPSLCTHVYYAFANINVKTRSPSSFEMND' A
#
# COMPACT_ATOMS: atom_id res chain seq x y z
N MET A 1 40.12 -22.15 -11.54
CA MET A 1 39.21 -22.82 -10.58
C MET A 1 38.70 -21.87 -9.49
N LYS A 2 39.56 -21.18 -8.71
CA LYS A 2 39.13 -20.25 -7.64
C LYS A 2 38.21 -19.10 -8.12
N LEU A 3 38.52 -18.48 -9.27
CA LEU A 3 37.73 -17.39 -9.86
C LEU A 3 36.31 -17.83 -10.29
N PHE A 4 36.17 -19.05 -10.83
CA PHE A 4 34.87 -19.61 -11.21
C PHE A 4 33.98 -19.87 -9.99
N ILE A 5 34.56 -20.36 -8.89
CA ILE A 5 33.84 -20.59 -7.63
C ILE A 5 33.34 -19.27 -7.06
N VAL A 6 34.16 -18.22 -7.06
CA VAL A 6 33.75 -16.88 -6.58
C VAL A 6 32.59 -16.33 -7.42
N TYR A 7 32.65 -16.48 -8.74
CA TYR A 7 31.58 -16.01 -9.63
C TYR A 7 30.25 -16.73 -9.38
N ILE A 8 30.28 -18.05 -9.19
CA ILE A 8 29.08 -18.84 -8.88
C ILE A 8 28.49 -18.43 -7.51
N LEU A 9 29.32 -18.16 -6.51
CA LEU A 9 28.85 -17.70 -5.19
C LEU A 9 28.18 -16.32 -5.26
N LEU A 10 28.72 -15.40 -6.06
CA LEU A 10 28.12 -14.06 -6.24
C LEU A 10 26.76 -14.14 -6.97
N LEU A 11 26.67 -14.97 -8.02
CA LEU A 11 25.42 -15.17 -8.76
C LEU A 11 24.32 -15.80 -7.89
N THR A 12 24.67 -16.79 -7.07
CA THR A 12 23.71 -17.44 -6.17
C THR A 12 23.27 -16.50 -5.05
N ALA A 13 24.18 -15.71 -4.46
CA ALA A 13 23.84 -14.71 -3.45
C ALA A 13 22.88 -13.62 -3.99
N ALA A 14 23.11 -13.11 -5.20
CA ALA A 14 22.23 -12.13 -5.83
C ALA A 14 20.83 -12.70 -6.11
N SER A 15 20.77 -13.97 -6.53
CA SER A 15 19.52 -14.70 -6.76
C SER A 15 18.72 -14.89 -5.46
N ILE A 16 19.41 -15.25 -4.37
CA ILE A 16 18.81 -15.43 -3.04
C ILE A 16 18.28 -14.09 -2.50
N HIS A 17 19.01 -12.98 -2.66
CA HIS A 17 18.56 -11.66 -2.23
C HIS A 17 17.22 -11.25 -2.86
N SER A 18 17.06 -11.49 -4.16
CA SER A 18 15.81 -11.21 -4.88
C SER A 18 14.62 -12.02 -4.37
N ILE A 19 14.84 -13.27 -3.92
CA ILE A 19 13.78 -14.13 -3.36
C ILE A 19 13.32 -13.62 -1.99
N TYR A 20 14.26 -13.12 -1.17
CA TYR A 20 13.94 -12.52 0.13
C TYR A 20 13.32 -11.12 0.03
N SER A 21 13.45 -10.44 -1.11
CA SER A 21 12.88 -9.10 -1.34
C SER A 21 11.36 -9.08 -1.56
N ARG A 22 10.63 -10.19 -1.29
CA ARG A 22 9.17 -10.15 -1.27
C ARG A 22 8.70 -9.31 -0.08
N GLN A 23 8.49 -8.02 -0.32
CA GLN A 23 7.97 -7.10 0.68
C GLN A 23 6.50 -7.46 0.98
N TYR A 24 6.23 -7.79 2.24
CA TYR A 24 4.87 -8.11 2.69
C TYR A 24 3.97 -6.86 2.59
N VAL A 25 2.74 -7.04 2.11
CA VAL A 25 1.78 -5.94 2.02
C VAL A 25 0.99 -5.85 3.31
N ILE A 26 1.13 -4.73 4.02
CA ILE A 26 0.25 -4.35 5.14
C ILE A 26 -0.61 -3.20 4.63
N GLY A 27 -1.85 -3.52 4.28
CA GLY A 27 -2.79 -2.58 3.70
C GLY A 27 -3.65 -1.90 4.77
N CYS A 28 -3.64 -0.57 4.80
CA CYS A 28 -4.46 0.22 5.72
C CYS A 28 -5.54 0.97 4.95
N TYR A 29 -6.79 0.71 5.28
CA TYR A 29 -7.93 1.41 4.69
C TYR A 29 -8.16 2.73 5.43
N PHE A 30 -8.08 3.84 4.70
CA PHE A 30 -8.53 5.13 5.15
C PHE A 30 -9.96 5.36 4.69
N THR A 31 -10.87 5.52 5.64
CA THR A 31 -12.27 5.80 5.39
C THR A 31 -12.51 7.30 5.31
N ASN A 32 -12.88 7.85 4.14
CA ASN A 32 -12.88 9.31 3.93
C ASN A 32 -13.80 10.05 4.91
N TRP A 33 -15.01 9.54 5.17
CA TRP A 33 -15.99 10.23 6.00
C TRP A 33 -15.60 10.30 7.48
N SER A 34 -14.53 9.59 7.89
CA SER A 34 -13.99 9.70 9.25
C SER A 34 -13.48 11.11 9.58
N GLN A 35 -13.13 11.92 8.56
CA GLN A 35 -12.68 13.30 8.74
C GLN A 35 -13.82 14.26 9.12
N TYR A 36 -15.08 13.85 8.95
CA TYR A 36 -16.24 14.69 9.31
C TYR A 36 -16.77 14.40 10.71
N ARG A 37 -16.24 13.36 11.38
CA ARG A 37 -16.61 13.04 12.75
C ARG A 37 -16.13 14.13 13.69
N GLN A 38 -16.89 14.36 14.77
CA GLN A 38 -16.58 15.37 15.77
C GLN A 38 -15.73 14.81 16.91
N GLY A 39 -14.96 15.69 17.57
CA GLY A 39 -14.15 15.33 18.74
C GLY A 39 -13.12 14.25 18.45
N LEU A 40 -12.96 13.31 19.39
CA LEU A 40 -11.98 12.21 19.29
C LEU A 40 -12.21 11.25 18.11
N GLY A 41 -13.40 11.30 17.51
CA GLY A 41 -13.72 10.49 16.33
C GLY A 41 -13.18 11.06 15.01
N HIS A 42 -12.74 12.32 14.99
CA HIS A 42 -12.17 12.98 13.82
C HIS A 42 -10.86 12.27 13.41
N PHE A 43 -10.83 11.74 12.19
CA PHE A 43 -9.65 11.06 11.67
C PHE A 43 -9.42 11.46 10.21
N SER A 44 -8.22 11.90 9.90
CA SER A 44 -7.80 12.30 8.55
C SER A 44 -6.53 11.55 8.15
N PRO A 45 -6.11 11.57 6.87
CA PRO A 45 -4.92 10.83 6.43
C PRO A 45 -3.64 11.16 7.21
N SER A 46 -3.53 12.39 7.73
CA SER A 46 -2.37 12.82 8.54
C SER A 46 -2.27 12.13 9.89
N HIS A 47 -3.32 11.42 10.33
CA HIS A 47 -3.32 10.66 11.58
C HIS A 47 -2.84 9.21 11.40
N ILE A 48 -2.57 8.77 10.16
CA ILE A 48 -2.06 7.43 9.88
C ILE A 48 -0.56 7.41 10.17
N ASP A 49 -0.13 6.51 11.06
CA ASP A 49 1.30 6.24 11.28
C ASP A 49 1.88 5.51 10.06
N PRO A 50 2.81 6.12 9.30
CA PRO A 50 3.35 5.52 8.08
C PRO A 50 4.19 4.26 8.34
N SER A 51 4.63 4.03 9.58
CA SER A 51 5.43 2.86 9.93
C SER A 51 4.60 1.57 10.09
N LEU A 52 3.28 1.71 10.25
CA LEU A 52 2.38 0.57 10.47
C LEU A 52 1.92 -0.09 9.16
N CYS A 53 1.96 0.62 8.04
CA CYS A 53 1.36 0.21 6.78
C CYS A 53 2.38 0.31 5.65
N THR A 54 2.37 -0.64 4.70
CA THR A 54 3.15 -0.48 3.47
C THR A 54 2.35 0.18 2.36
N HIS A 55 1.01 0.10 2.43
CA HIS A 55 0.09 0.71 1.48
C HIS A 55 -1.10 1.32 2.23
N VAL A 56 -1.58 2.47 1.76
CA VAL A 56 -2.82 3.09 2.23
C VAL A 56 -3.84 3.08 1.09
N TYR A 57 -5.05 2.60 1.38
CA TYR A 57 -6.16 2.59 0.44
C TYR A 57 -7.17 3.65 0.83
N TYR A 58 -7.38 4.63 -0.05
CA TYR A 58 -8.47 5.59 0.10
C TYR A 58 -9.79 4.89 -0.20
N ALA A 59 -10.71 4.89 0.77
CA ALA A 59 -11.94 4.13 0.68
C ALA A 59 -13.19 4.97 1.01
N PHE A 60 -14.27 4.83 0.26
CA PHE A 60 -14.51 3.87 -0.84
C PHE A 60 -14.70 4.56 -2.19
N ALA A 61 -14.25 3.90 -3.26
CA ALA A 61 -14.62 4.29 -4.62
C ALA A 61 -16.08 3.91 -4.90
N ASN A 62 -16.78 4.75 -5.66
CA ASN A 62 -18.15 4.50 -6.08
C ASN A 62 -18.21 4.31 -7.61
N ILE A 63 -19.06 3.38 -8.08
CA ILE A 63 -19.27 3.06 -9.48
C ILE A 63 -20.71 3.36 -9.86
N ASN A 64 -20.91 4.19 -10.88
CA ASN A 64 -22.23 4.41 -11.44
C ASN A 64 -22.68 3.17 -12.21
N VAL A 65 -23.73 2.51 -11.72
CA VAL A 65 -24.22 1.24 -12.29
C VAL A 65 -24.74 1.38 -13.72
N LYS A 66 -25.22 2.57 -14.12
CA LYS A 66 -25.75 2.81 -15.47
C LYS A 66 -24.62 3.00 -16.49
N THR A 67 -23.63 3.83 -16.17
CA THR A 67 -22.52 4.15 -17.07
C THR A 67 -21.34 3.18 -16.93
N ARG A 68 -21.33 2.37 -15.87
CA ARG A 68 -20.20 1.48 -15.48
C ARG A 68 -18.88 2.22 -15.32
N SER A 69 -18.95 3.49 -14.93
CA SER A 69 -17.80 4.36 -14.74
C SER A 69 -17.62 4.72 -13.25
N PRO A 70 -16.40 5.07 -12.82
CA PRO A 70 -16.20 5.71 -11.53
C PRO A 70 -17.04 6.98 -11.39
N SER A 71 -17.51 7.23 -10.18
CA SER A 71 -18.24 8.44 -9.81
C SER A 71 -17.89 8.82 -8.37
N SER A 72 -17.70 10.10 -8.11
CA SER A 72 -17.52 10.61 -6.74
C SER A 72 -18.84 10.51 -5.96
N PHE A 73 -18.79 10.07 -4.71
CA PHE A 73 -19.94 10.12 -3.80
C PHE A 73 -19.95 11.46 -3.03
N GLU A 74 -18.76 11.94 -2.64
CA GLU A 74 -18.51 13.22 -1.98
C GLU A 74 -17.57 14.11 -2.81
N MET A 75 -17.50 15.41 -2.47
CA MET A 75 -16.70 16.39 -3.23
C MET A 75 -15.19 16.12 -3.22
N ASN A 76 -14.71 15.36 -2.24
CA ASN A 76 -13.31 15.03 -2.05
C ASN A 76 -13.00 13.55 -2.34
N ASP A 77 -13.89 12.86 -3.05
CA ASP A 77 -13.62 11.54 -3.65
C ASP A 77 -13.00 11.66 -5.04
#